data_AF-X1K4U8-F1
#
_entry.id   AF-X1K4U8-F1
#
_cell.length_a   1.000
_cell.length_b   1.000
_cell.length_c   1.000
_cell.angle_alpha   90.00
_cell.angle_beta   90.00
_cell.angle_gamma   90.00
#
_symmetry.space_group_name_H-M   'P 1'
#
loop_
_entity.id
_entity.type
_entity.pdbx_description
1 polymer ?
#
loop_
_entity_poly.entity_id
_entity_poly.type
_entity_poly.pdbx_seq_one_letter_code
_entity_poly.pdbx_strand_id
1 'polypeptide(L)'
;KEEAKKALNAARKAILSNDYDIVILDEINVAAAWKLIDVDEVIKLIQERPEKVELILTGRYANDRLISLADLVTNMTKIKHPYDKGISARKGIDY
;
A
#
# COMPACT_ATOMS: atom_id res chain seq x y z
N LYS A 1 -1.01 12.20 -10.56
CA LYS A 1 -1.55 11.08 -11.37
C LYS A 1 -0.48 10.42 -12.23
N GLU A 2 0.34 11.16 -12.97
CA GLU A 2 1.42 10.57 -13.77
C GLU A 2 2.45 9.80 -12.91
N GLU A 3 2.97 10.42 -11.85
CA GLU A 3 3.91 9.76 -10.94
C GLU A 3 3.32 8.51 -10.26
N ALA A 4 2.03 8.55 -9.93
CA ALA A 4 1.33 7.40 -9.37
C ALA A 4 1.28 6.22 -10.36
N LYS A 5 1.06 6.49 -11.65
CA LYS A 5 1.13 5.48 -12.72
C LYS A 5 2.55 4.95 -12.91
N LYS A 6 3.57 5.81 -12.87
CA LYS A 6 4.98 5.38 -12.93
C LYS A 6 5.33 4.45 -11.78
N ALA A 7 4.93 4.81 -10.56
CA ALA A 7 5.13 3.99 -9.36
C ALA A 7 4.41 2.63 -9.49
N LEU A 8 3.15 2.62 -9.92
CA LEU A 8 2.41 1.37 -10.11
C LEU A 8 3.05 0.46 -11.17
N ASN A 9 3.55 1.04 -12.26
CA ASN A 9 4.28 0.29 -13.28
C ASN A 9 5.60 -0.28 -12.76
N ALA A 10 6.33 0.46 -11.91
CA ALA A 10 7.54 -0.02 -11.27
C ALA A 10 7.23 -1.17 -10.30
N ALA A 11 6.18 -1.05 -9.49
CA ALA A 11 5.69 -2.11 -8.62
C ALA A 11 5.34 -3.37 -9.41
N ARG A 12 4.58 -3.23 -10.51
CA ARG A 12 4.23 -4.35 -11.39
C ARG A 12 5.46 -5.05 -11.95
N LYS A 13 6.49 -4.31 -12.36
CA LYS A 13 7.76 -4.92 -12.82
C LYS A 13 8.44 -5.71 -11.72
N ALA A 14 8.54 -5.16 -10.51
CA ALA A 14 9.15 -5.84 -9.37
C ALA A 14 8.39 -7.11 -8.96
N ILE A 15 7.05 -7.05 -8.95
CA ILE A 15 6.20 -8.18 -8.59
C ILE A 15 6.32 -9.32 -9.62
N LEU A 16 6.33 -8.98 -10.90
CA LEU A 16 6.37 -9.96 -11.98
C LEU A 16 7.78 -10.46 -12.31
N SER A 17 8.84 -9.77 -11.85
CA SER A 17 10.22 -10.19 -12.14
C SER A 17 10.64 -11.44 -11.38
N ASN A 18 9.92 -11.79 -10.30
CA ASN A 18 10.20 -12.95 -9.47
C ASN A 18 11.52 -12.87 -8.69
N ASP A 19 12.14 -11.68 -8.65
CA ASP A 19 13.41 -11.40 -7.96
C ASP A 19 13.24 -11.09 -6.46
N TYR A 20 11.99 -10.84 -6.03
CA TYR A 20 11.66 -10.46 -4.66
C TYR A 20 10.64 -11.43 -4.08
N ASP A 21 10.87 -11.89 -2.84
CA ASP A 21 9.89 -12.70 -2.12
C ASP A 21 8.81 -11.83 -1.45
N ILE A 22 9.09 -10.54 -1.21
CA ILE A 22 8.17 -9.59 -0.58
C ILE A 22 8.23 -8.26 -1.34
N VAL A 23 7.06 -7.71 -1.67
CA VAL A 23 6.92 -6.36 -2.23
C VAL A 23 5.94 -5.55 -1.37
N ILE A 24 6.39 -4.37 -0.90
CA ILE A 24 5.61 -3.46 -0.08
C ILE A 24 5.13 -2.30 -0.95
N LEU A 25 3.80 -2.19 -1.07
CA LEU A 25 3.11 -1.09 -1.74
C LEU A 25 2.71 -0.07 -0.67
N ASP A 26 3.67 0.77 -0.31
CA ASP A 26 3.48 1.77 0.75
C ASP A 26 2.49 2.88 0.31
N GLU A 27 1.52 3.17 1.17
CA GLU A 27 0.45 4.17 0.98
C GLU A 27 -0.45 3.97 -0.27
N ILE A 28 -0.46 2.75 -0.84
CA ILE A 28 -1.28 2.42 -2.02
C ILE A 28 -2.78 2.56 -1.74
N ASN A 29 -3.22 2.27 -0.52
CA ASN A 29 -4.63 2.41 -0.13
C ASN A 29 -5.08 3.87 -0.23
N VAL A 30 -4.24 4.80 0.21
CA VAL A 30 -4.52 6.24 0.12
C VAL A 30 -4.52 6.70 -1.33
N ALA A 31 -3.58 6.22 -2.14
CA ALA A 31 -3.52 6.53 -3.56
C ALA A 31 -4.79 6.09 -4.31
N ALA A 32 -5.32 4.90 -3.99
CA ALA A 32 -6.58 4.41 -4.53
C ALA A 32 -7.79 5.22 -4.02
N ALA A 33 -7.87 5.48 -2.72
CA ALA A 33 -8.95 6.25 -2.10
C ALA A 33 -9.07 7.67 -2.67
N TRP A 34 -7.93 8.30 -3.00
CA TRP A 34 -7.89 9.63 -3.62
C TRP A 34 -7.94 9.62 -5.14
N LYS A 35 -8.24 8.47 -5.77
CA LYS A 35 -8.37 8.31 -7.23
C LYS A 35 -7.10 8.75 -7.99
N LEU A 36 -5.93 8.61 -7.35
CA LEU A 36 -4.64 8.78 -8.01
C LEU A 36 -4.29 7.55 -8.85
N ILE A 37 -4.73 6.38 -8.38
CA ILE A 37 -4.66 5.07 -9.02
C ILE A 37 -6.09 4.49 -9.00
N ASP A 38 -6.48 3.79 -10.07
CA ASP A 38 -7.74 3.05 -10.06
C ASP A 38 -7.60 1.79 -9.21
N VAL A 39 -8.57 1.54 -8.32
CA VAL A 39 -8.57 0.34 -7.48
C VAL A 39 -8.58 -0.93 -8.32
N ASP A 40 -9.19 -0.91 -9.50
CA ASP A 40 -9.19 -2.05 -10.42
C ASP A 40 -7.77 -2.38 -10.93
N GLU A 41 -6.89 -1.39 -11.07
CA GLU A 41 -5.48 -1.64 -11.42
C GLU A 41 -4.73 -2.33 -10.26
N VAL A 42 -5.05 -1.98 -9.01
CA VAL A 42 -4.47 -2.63 -7.82
C VAL A 42 -4.97 -4.06 -7.69
N ILE A 43 -6.28 -4.30 -7.88
CA ILE A 43 -6.87 -5.64 -7.87
C ILE A 43 -6.24 -6.52 -8.94
N LYS A 44 -6.09 -6.00 -10.15
CA LYS A 44 -5.43 -6.71 -11.24
C LYS A 44 -3.99 -7.09 -10.88
N LEU A 45 -3.25 -6.18 -10.24
CA LEU A 45 -1.89 -6.45 -9.79
C LEU A 45 -1.81 -7.58 -8.75
N ILE A 46 -2.76 -7.62 -7.80
CA ILE A 46 -2.86 -8.69 -6.80
C ILE A 46 -3.13 -10.04 -7.50
N GLN A 47 -4.00 -10.06 -8.51
CA GLN A 47 -4.35 -11.28 -9.24
C GLN A 47 -3.23 -11.81 -10.15
N GLU A 48 -2.37 -10.93 -10.66
CA GLU A 48 -1.24 -11.29 -11.55
C GLU A 48 0.03 -11.66 -10.79
N ARG A 49 0.06 -11.41 -9.47
CA ARG A 49 1.18 -11.71 -8.57
C ARG A 49 1.58 -13.20 -8.69
N PRO A 50 2.86 -13.53 -8.88
CA PRO A 50 3.33 -14.91 -8.76
C PRO A 50 3.13 -15.40 -7.32
N GLU A 51 2.65 -16.63 -7.15
CA GLU A 51 2.22 -17.21 -5.86
C GLU A 51 3.27 -17.07 -4.74
N LYS A 52 4.57 -17.12 -5.08
CA LYS A 52 5.66 -17.00 -4.10
C LYS A 52 5.98 -15.57 -3.61
N VAL A 53 5.41 -14.53 -4.22
CA VAL A 53 5.76 -13.12 -3.91
C VAL A 53 4.75 -12.50 -2.95
N GLU A 54 5.03 -12.37 -1.67
CA GLU A 54 4.12 -11.71 -0.72
C GLU A 54 3.90 -10.23 -1.05
N LEU A 55 2.64 -9.79 -1.00
CA LEU A 55 2.26 -8.38 -1.19
C LEU A 55 1.76 -7.76 0.11
N ILE A 56 2.37 -6.63 0.49
CA ILE A 56 1.94 -5.85 1.65
C ILE A 56 1.41 -4.50 1.15
N LEU A 57 0.15 -4.21 1.42
CA LEU A 57 -0.49 -2.93 1.07
C LEU A 57 -0.67 -2.12 2.35
N THR A 58 -0.10 -0.91 2.39
CA THR A 58 -0.24 -0.02 3.56
C THR A 58 -1.08 1.23 3.21
N GLY A 59 -1.37 2.00 4.25
CA GLY A 59 -2.11 3.25 4.16
C GLY A 59 -3.56 3.14 4.61
N ARG A 60 -4.14 4.32 4.86
CA ARG A 60 -5.53 4.46 5.35
C ARG A 60 -6.54 4.25 4.22
N TYR A 61 -7.80 4.02 4.61
CA TYR A 61 -8.95 3.95 3.70
C TYR A 61 -8.82 2.84 2.65
N ALA A 62 -8.32 1.67 3.06
CA ALA A 62 -8.29 0.49 2.22
C ALA A 62 -9.70 0.21 1.66
N ASN A 63 -9.80 0.04 0.34
CA ASN A 63 -11.07 -0.23 -0.32
C ASN A 63 -11.60 -1.61 0.11
N ASP A 64 -12.90 -1.73 0.36
CA ASP A 64 -13.53 -3.00 0.81
C ASP A 64 -13.22 -4.18 -0.12
N ARG A 65 -13.06 -3.92 -1.42
CA ARG A 65 -12.67 -4.94 -2.41
C ARG A 65 -11.23 -5.44 -2.19
N LEU A 66 -10.32 -4.57 -1.79
CA LEU A 66 -8.95 -4.95 -1.44
C LEU A 66 -8.92 -5.71 -0.11
N ILE A 67 -9.68 -5.26 0.88
CA ILE A 67 -9.83 -5.94 2.17
C ILE A 67 -10.36 -7.36 1.96
N SER A 68 -11.37 -7.53 1.10
CA SER A 68 -11.99 -8.83 0.82
C SER A 68 -11.06 -9.80 0.09
N LEU A 69 -10.06 -9.28 -0.65
CA LEU A 69 -9.08 -10.10 -1.38
C LEU A 69 -7.86 -10.46 -0.54
N ALA A 70 -7.63 -9.76 0.58
CA ALA A 70 -6.44 -9.95 1.39
C ALA A 70 -6.57 -11.17 2.31
N ASP A 71 -5.51 -11.99 2.37
CA ASP A 71 -5.43 -13.13 3.28
C ASP A 71 -5.32 -12.69 4.75
N LEU A 72 -4.68 -11.54 5.00
CA LEU A 72 -4.49 -10.95 6.31
C LEU A 72 -4.80 -9.45 6.27
N VAL A 73 -5.62 -8.97 7.20
CA VAL A 73 -5.92 -7.55 7.37
C VAL A 73 -5.68 -7.13 8.81
N THR A 74 -4.83 -6.12 8.99
CA THR A 74 -4.59 -5.49 10.30
C THR A 74 -5.02 -4.03 10.25
N ASN A 75 -5.87 -3.61 11.20
CA ASN A 75 -6.34 -2.24 11.31
C ASN A 75 -5.67 -1.52 12.49
N MET A 76 -4.84 -0.52 12.21
CA MET A 76 -4.21 0.30 13.25
C MET A 76 -5.10 1.47 13.66
N THR A 77 -5.57 1.46 14.91
CA THR A 77 -6.38 2.55 15.47
C THR A 77 -5.52 3.48 16.33
N LYS A 78 -5.57 4.79 16.05
CA LYS A 78 -4.85 5.81 16.85
C LYS A 78 -5.52 5.98 18.22
N ILE A 79 -5.05 5.25 19.24
CA ILE A 79 -5.50 5.41 20.63
C ILE A 79 -4.87 6.65 21.29
N LYS A 80 -3.59 6.92 21.01
CA LYS A 80 -2.84 8.10 21.46
C LYS A 80 -1.66 8.36 20.53
N HIS A 81 -1.27 9.61 20.32
CA HIS A 81 -0.09 9.96 19.53
C HIS A 81 0.67 11.15 20.14
N PRO A 82 2.01 11.21 20.09
CA PRO A 82 2.79 12.37 20.56
C PRO A 82 2.34 13.70 19.97
N TYR A 83 1.91 13.68 18.71
CA TYR A 83 1.32 14.83 18.01
C TYR A 83 0.11 15.43 18.76
N ASP A 84 -0.70 14.62 19.45
CA ASP A 84 -1.85 15.10 20.22
C ASP A 84 -1.41 15.98 21.43
N LYS A 85 -0.12 15.92 21.80
CA LYS A 85 0.52 16.77 22.82
C LYS A 85 1.35 17.91 22.23
N GLY A 86 1.23 18.18 20.93
CA GLY A 86 1.98 19.21 20.23
C GLY A 86 3.44 18.84 19.90
N ILE A 87 3.82 17.56 20.03
CA ILE A 87 5.17 17.10 19.64
C ILE A 87 5.17 16.90 18.13
N SER A 88 5.97 17.71 17.42
CA SER A 88 6.20 17.62 15.98
C SER A 88 6.93 16.33 15.57
N ALA A 89 6.93 16.06 14.26
CA ALA A 89 7.64 14.93 13.68
C ALA A 89 9.14 14.94 14.07
N ARG A 90 9.67 13.77 14.42
CA ARG A 90 11.05 13.58 14.87
C ARG A 90 11.81 12.74 13.85
N LYS A 91 13.02 13.20 13.52
CA LYS A 91 13.95 12.46 12.69
C LYS A 91 14.30 11.10 13.31
N GLY A 92 14.28 10.05 12.49
CA GLY A 92 14.52 8.66 12.88
C GLY A 92 13.32 7.97 13.51
N ILE A 93 12.17 8.66 13.68
CA ILE A 93 10.95 8.07 14.22
C ILE A 93 9.78 8.27 13.27
N ASP A 94 9.49 9.54 12.93
CA ASP A 94 8.36 9.91 12.08
C ASP A 94 8.81 10.12 10.62
N TYR A 95 10.11 10.39 10.40
CA TYR A 95 10.76 10.53 9.08
C TYR A 95 12.27 10.30 9.14
#